data_AF-A0A6A5AL04-F1
#
_entry.id   AF-A0A6A5AL04-F1
#
_cell.length_a   1.000
_cell.length_b   1.000
_cell.length_c   1.000
_cell.angle_alpha   90.00
_cell.angle_beta   90.00
_cell.angle_gamma   90.00
#
_symmetry.space_group_name_H-M   'P 1'
#
loop_
_entity.id
_entity.type
_entity.pdbx_description
1 polymer ?
#
loop_
_entity_poly.entity_id
_entity_poly.type
_entity_poly.pdbx_seq_one_letter_code
_entity_poly.pdbx_strand_id
1 'polypeptide(L)'
;MKTEIGQIQQSVQDASEEEESTPLKKKLDAFGEQLSKVIGVICLVVWLINYKNFFDPIHGSVFKGCIYYFKIAVALAVAAIPEGLPAVITTCLALGTKKMAAKNAIVRKLPSVETLGCTTVICSDKTGTLTTNEMSCVTFSHAGASETDLISYDVEGHTYAPIGTISTLSPANDKAVNSVAAVCALCNESTIEYNNGKYVRVGEPTEAALRVLTEKIGVPDKSTHASVAARRQADPASVVQHANTYWLDTYKKLATLEFSRDRKSMSVLCAQATDISRRATRSTPATQNVLFVKGAPEGLLTR
;
A
#
# COMPACT_ATOMS: atom_id res chain seq x y z
N MET A 1 -24.56 4.77 13.12
CA MET A 1 -24.12 3.72 12.17
C MET A 1 -24.59 3.89 10.72
N LYS A 2 -25.52 4.81 10.37
CA LYS A 2 -25.99 4.97 8.97
C LYS A 2 -25.04 5.71 8.01
N THR A 3 -23.82 6.03 8.43
CA THR A 3 -22.80 6.66 7.58
C THR A 3 -21.91 5.58 6.97
N GLU A 4 -21.25 5.87 5.84
CA GLU A 4 -20.29 4.92 5.22
C GLU A 4 -19.22 4.44 6.20
N ILE A 5 -18.66 5.37 6.99
CA ILE A 5 -17.70 5.01 8.06
C ILE A 5 -18.33 4.17 9.17
N GLY A 6 -19.62 4.39 9.45
CA GLY A 6 -20.38 3.61 10.42
C GLY A 6 -20.67 2.19 9.94
N GLN A 7 -20.87 1.99 8.64
CA GLN A 7 -20.99 0.66 8.04
C GLN A 7 -19.67 -0.11 8.11
N ILE A 8 -18.54 0.53 7.78
CA ILE A 8 -17.21 -0.08 7.93
C ILE A 8 -16.95 -0.49 9.38
N GLN A 9 -17.26 0.40 10.33
CA GLN A 9 -17.11 0.10 11.76
C GLN A 9 -17.92 -1.13 12.16
N GLN A 10 -19.16 -1.24 11.69
CA GLN A 10 -20.01 -2.40 11.96
C GLN A 10 -19.40 -3.68 11.39
N SER A 11 -19.00 -3.70 10.11
CA SER A 11 -18.37 -4.87 9.50
C SER A 11 -17.10 -5.33 10.21
N VAL A 12 -16.28 -4.38 10.70
CA VAL A 12 -15.07 -4.70 11.47
C VAL A 12 -15.42 -5.29 12.83
N GLN A 13 -16.46 -4.76 13.49
CA GLN A 13 -16.91 -5.27 14.77
C GLN A 13 -17.49 -6.69 14.64
N ASP A 14 -18.38 -6.91 13.67
CA ASP A 14 -18.97 -8.23 13.40
C ASP A 14 -17.88 -9.27 13.10
N ALA A 15 -16.90 -8.93 12.25
CA ALA A 15 -15.78 -9.82 11.94
C ALA A 15 -14.87 -10.13 13.14
N SER A 16 -14.80 -9.22 14.13
CA SER A 16 -14.02 -9.45 15.35
C SER A 16 -14.72 -10.40 16.33
N GLU A 17 -16.05 -10.49 16.28
CA GLU A 17 -16.83 -11.44 17.08
C GLU A 17 -16.71 -12.87 16.55
N GLU A 18 -16.43 -13.03 15.26
CA GLU A 18 -16.24 -14.33 14.58
C GLU A 18 -14.79 -14.86 14.61
N GLU A 19 -13.88 -14.32 15.43
CA GLU A 19 -12.48 -14.78 15.47
C GLU A 19 -12.37 -16.26 15.87
N GLU A 20 -12.15 -17.13 14.89
CA GLU A 20 -11.88 -18.54 15.12
C GLU A 20 -10.54 -18.77 15.83
N SER A 21 -10.52 -19.74 16.75
CA SER A 21 -9.29 -20.23 17.37
C SER A 21 -8.33 -20.83 16.33
N THR A 22 -7.01 -20.64 16.53
CA THR A 22 -6.01 -21.18 15.60
C THR A 22 -6.01 -22.71 15.51
N PRO A 23 -5.55 -23.31 14.39
CA PRO A 23 -5.49 -24.77 14.25
C PRO A 23 -4.74 -25.46 15.38
N LEU A 24 -3.58 -24.94 15.81
CA LEU A 24 -2.85 -25.44 16.97
C LEU A 24 -3.68 -25.36 18.26
N LYS A 25 -4.39 -24.24 18.50
CA LYS A 25 -5.25 -24.11 19.69
C LYS A 25 -6.37 -25.15 19.68
N LYS A 26 -7.06 -25.35 18.54
CA LYS A 26 -8.08 -26.40 18.39
C LYS A 26 -7.51 -27.79 18.70
N LYS A 27 -6.27 -28.08 18.28
CA LYS A 27 -5.59 -29.36 18.57
C LYS A 27 -5.18 -29.51 20.04
N LEU A 28 -4.75 -28.43 20.69
CA LEU A 28 -4.42 -28.43 22.12
C LEU A 28 -5.67 -28.62 22.98
N ASP A 29 -6.77 -27.97 22.63
CA ASP A 29 -8.05 -28.12 23.34
C ASP A 29 -8.57 -29.57 23.21
N ALA A 30 -8.51 -30.15 22.00
CA ALA A 30 -8.86 -31.55 21.77
C ALA A 30 -7.94 -32.52 22.53
N PHE A 31 -6.63 -32.24 22.56
CA PHE A 31 -5.66 -33.03 23.34
C PHE A 31 -5.96 -32.94 24.84
N GLY A 32 -6.25 -31.75 25.36
CA GLY A 32 -6.62 -31.53 26.75
C GLY A 32 -7.88 -32.31 27.13
N GLU A 33 -8.92 -32.27 26.29
CA GLU A 33 -10.16 -33.01 26.52
C GLU A 33 -9.94 -34.53 26.53
N GLN A 34 -9.14 -35.05 25.59
CA GLN A 34 -8.77 -36.47 25.55
C GLN A 34 -7.98 -36.87 26.79
N LEU A 35 -7.00 -36.06 27.19
CA LEU A 35 -6.18 -36.30 28.37
C LEU A 35 -7.03 -36.30 29.66
N SER A 36 -7.94 -35.34 29.82
CA SER A 36 -8.85 -35.28 30.97
C SER A 36 -9.76 -36.52 31.04
N LYS A 37 -10.28 -36.99 29.90
CA LYS A 37 -11.07 -38.23 29.84
C LYS A 37 -10.24 -39.45 30.28
N VAL A 38 -9.03 -39.59 29.78
CA VAL A 38 -8.12 -40.71 30.14
C VAL A 38 -7.78 -40.69 31.63
N ILE A 39 -7.39 -39.53 32.17
CA ILE A 39 -7.09 -39.38 33.59
C ILE A 39 -8.31 -39.73 34.45
N GLY A 40 -9.50 -39.22 34.09
CA GLY A 40 -10.73 -39.52 34.82
C GLY A 40 -11.04 -41.02 34.87
N VAL A 41 -10.88 -41.72 33.74
CA VAL A 41 -11.06 -43.18 33.68
C VAL A 41 -10.04 -43.91 34.56
N ILE A 42 -8.76 -43.52 34.50
CA ILE A 42 -7.71 -44.14 35.33
C ILE A 42 -8.00 -43.92 36.82
N CYS A 43 -8.38 -42.71 37.23
CA CYS A 43 -8.74 -42.41 38.61
C CYS A 43 -9.92 -43.27 39.10
N LEU A 44 -10.97 -43.42 38.27
CA LEU A 44 -12.12 -44.30 38.59
C LEU A 44 -11.70 -45.77 38.71
N VAL A 45 -10.87 -46.27 37.79
CA VAL A 45 -10.38 -47.66 37.81
C VAL A 45 -9.53 -47.92 39.04
N VAL A 46 -8.60 -47.04 39.38
CA VAL A 46 -7.77 -47.15 40.60
C VAL A 46 -8.64 -47.15 41.85
N TRP A 47 -9.67 -46.30 41.90
CA TRP A 47 -10.60 -46.25 43.03
C TRP A 47 -11.40 -47.56 43.16
N LEU A 48 -11.91 -48.11 42.05
CA LEU A 48 -12.67 -49.36 42.04
C LEU A 48 -11.81 -50.58 42.43
N ILE A 49 -10.57 -50.67 41.94
CA ILE A 49 -9.64 -51.76 42.30
C ILE A 49 -9.35 -51.73 43.80
N ASN A 50 -9.13 -50.53 44.35
CA ASN A 50 -8.74 -50.37 45.76
C ASN A 50 -9.94 -50.33 46.72
N TYR A 51 -11.17 -50.35 46.22
CA TYR A 51 -12.39 -50.32 47.04
C TYR A 51 -12.41 -51.40 48.14
N LYS A 52 -11.94 -52.62 47.84
CA LYS A 52 -11.86 -53.70 48.83
C LYS A 52 -10.80 -53.45 49.91
N ASN A 53 -9.72 -52.76 49.56
CA ASN A 53 -8.62 -52.43 50.47
C ASN A 53 -8.98 -51.26 51.41
N PHE A 54 -10.11 -50.58 51.20
CA PHE A 54 -10.59 -49.53 52.11
C PHE A 54 -11.04 -50.09 53.47
N PHE A 55 -11.37 -51.38 53.53
CA PHE A 55 -11.81 -52.08 54.75
C PHE A 55 -10.67 -52.78 55.49
N ASP A 56 -9.42 -52.62 55.05
CA ASP A 56 -8.26 -53.30 55.63
C ASP A 56 -7.90 -52.70 57.01
N PRO A 57 -7.72 -53.50 58.09
CA PRO A 57 -7.51 -53.01 59.46
C PRO A 57 -6.28 -52.11 59.64
N ILE A 58 -5.33 -52.19 58.70
CA ILE A 58 -4.06 -51.44 58.67
C ILE A 58 -4.29 -49.92 58.68
N HIS A 59 -5.40 -49.44 58.10
CA HIS A 59 -5.71 -48.00 58.00
C HIS A 59 -6.53 -47.46 59.20
N GLY A 60 -6.96 -48.34 60.11
CA GLY A 60 -7.72 -48.02 61.33
C GLY A 60 -9.18 -47.60 61.12
N SER A 61 -9.53 -46.90 60.04
CA SER A 61 -10.89 -46.49 59.69
C SER A 61 -11.09 -46.40 58.18
N VAL A 62 -12.28 -46.78 57.68
CA VAL A 62 -12.67 -46.70 56.27
C VAL A 62 -12.49 -45.29 55.70
N PHE A 63 -12.73 -44.26 56.52
CA PHE A 63 -12.54 -42.86 56.11
C PHE A 63 -11.07 -42.52 55.83
N LYS A 64 -10.13 -43.05 56.62
CA LYS A 64 -8.68 -42.84 56.41
C LYS A 64 -8.18 -43.59 55.18
N GLY A 65 -8.67 -44.80 54.93
CA GLY A 65 -8.39 -45.55 53.70
C GLY A 65 -8.86 -44.81 52.45
N CYS A 66 -10.10 -44.29 52.46
CA CYS A 66 -10.65 -43.51 51.35
C CYS A 66 -9.80 -42.26 51.06
N ILE A 67 -9.38 -41.51 52.08
CA ILE A 67 -8.53 -40.34 51.92
C ILE A 67 -7.17 -40.71 51.33
N TYR A 68 -6.57 -41.83 51.76
CA TYR A 68 -5.27 -42.27 51.26
C TYR A 68 -5.32 -42.58 49.75
N TYR A 69 -6.29 -43.37 49.31
CA TYR A 69 -6.43 -43.72 47.90
C TYR A 69 -6.93 -42.56 47.04
N PHE A 70 -7.75 -41.66 47.59
CA PHE A 70 -8.10 -40.41 46.94
C PHE A 70 -6.87 -39.51 46.72
N LYS A 71 -5.98 -39.41 47.71
CA LYS A 71 -4.70 -38.68 47.59
C LYS A 71 -3.82 -39.26 46.49
N ILE A 72 -3.76 -40.60 46.35
CA ILE A 72 -3.04 -41.25 45.25
C ILE A 72 -3.67 -40.92 43.90
N ALA A 73 -5.00 -40.97 43.78
CA ALA A 73 -5.70 -40.65 42.53
C ALA A 73 -5.45 -39.19 42.09
N VAL A 74 -5.50 -38.23 43.03
CA VAL A 74 -5.18 -36.82 42.76
C VAL A 74 -3.70 -36.64 42.39
N ALA A 75 -2.78 -37.31 43.09
CA ALA A 75 -1.35 -37.24 42.78
C ALA A 75 -1.05 -37.77 41.37
N LEU A 76 -1.71 -38.85 40.95
CA LEU A 76 -1.58 -39.42 39.61
C LEU A 76 -2.17 -38.47 38.55
N ALA A 77 -3.31 -37.85 38.85
CA ALA A 77 -3.92 -36.86 37.96
C ALA A 77 -3.00 -35.65 37.71
N VAL A 78 -2.42 -35.08 38.76
CA VAL A 78 -1.47 -33.96 38.65
C VAL A 78 -0.21 -34.37 37.89
N ALA A 79 0.32 -35.58 38.14
CA ALA A 79 1.50 -36.08 37.44
C ALA A 79 1.30 -36.26 35.93
N ALA A 80 0.05 -36.43 35.48
CA ALA A 80 -0.28 -36.61 34.07
C ALA A 80 -0.54 -35.30 33.30
N ILE A 81 -0.74 -34.17 33.99
CA ILE A 81 -1.02 -32.88 33.35
C ILE A 81 0.30 -32.22 32.92
N PRO A 82 0.50 -31.90 31.63
CA PRO A 82 1.72 -31.27 31.16
C PRO A 82 1.69 -29.75 31.40
N GLU A 83 1.83 -29.33 32.64
CA GLU A 83 1.78 -27.91 33.06
C GLU A 83 2.84 -27.03 32.36
N GLY A 84 3.95 -27.62 31.90
CA GLY A 84 5.01 -26.92 31.16
C GLY A 84 4.69 -26.63 29.70
N LEU A 85 3.70 -27.30 29.10
CA LEU A 85 3.41 -27.21 27.67
C LEU A 85 3.01 -25.78 27.22
N PRO A 86 2.10 -25.07 27.92
CA PRO A 86 1.76 -23.69 27.56
C PRO A 86 2.96 -22.73 27.61
N ALA A 87 3.86 -22.92 28.58
CA ALA A 87 5.06 -22.09 28.73
C ALA A 87 6.04 -22.30 27.56
N VAL A 88 6.26 -23.57 27.16
CA VAL A 88 7.14 -23.91 26.03
C VAL A 88 6.57 -23.36 24.71
N ILE A 89 5.27 -23.52 24.48
CA ILE A 89 4.60 -23.00 23.27
C ILE A 89 4.70 -21.48 23.19
N THR A 90 4.37 -20.79 24.28
CA THR A 90 4.44 -19.32 24.33
C THR A 90 5.86 -18.81 24.09
N THR A 91 6.86 -19.46 24.69
CA THR A 91 8.27 -19.13 24.48
C THR A 91 8.70 -19.35 23.02
N CYS A 92 8.27 -20.45 22.41
CA CYS A 92 8.55 -20.76 21.02
C CYS A 92 7.93 -19.70 20.08
N LEU A 93 6.65 -19.34 20.28
CA LEU A 93 5.96 -18.31 19.50
C LEU A 93 6.58 -16.92 19.67
N ALA A 94 7.02 -16.57 20.89
CA ALA A 94 7.70 -15.32 21.17
C ALA A 94 9.06 -15.22 20.45
N LEU A 95 9.85 -16.30 20.48
CA LEU A 95 11.11 -16.38 19.73
C LEU A 95 10.87 -16.30 18.21
N GLY A 96 9.81 -16.95 17.71
CA GLY A 96 9.37 -16.85 16.31
C GLY A 96 9.02 -15.41 15.93
N THR A 97 8.23 -14.74 16.76
CA THR A 97 7.83 -13.34 16.57
C THR A 97 9.05 -12.41 16.52
N LYS A 98 10.05 -12.61 17.40
CA LYS A 98 11.30 -11.85 17.38
C LYS A 98 12.06 -12.03 16.06
N LYS A 99 12.12 -13.26 15.53
CA LYS A 99 12.75 -13.55 14.23
C LYS A 99 11.99 -12.92 13.06
N MET A 100 10.66 -12.88 13.12
CA MET A 100 9.82 -12.23 12.09
C MET A 100 9.97 -10.70 12.11
N ALA A 101 10.03 -10.09 13.29
CA ALA A 101 10.24 -8.65 13.42
C ALA A 101 11.56 -8.18 12.80
N ALA A 102 12.63 -8.97 12.93
CA ALA A 102 13.91 -8.71 12.26
C ALA A 102 13.83 -8.75 10.72
N LYS A 103 12.75 -9.29 10.14
CA LYS A 103 12.45 -9.34 8.71
C LYS A 103 11.30 -8.40 8.32
N ASN A 104 11.07 -7.34 9.08
CA ASN A 104 9.99 -6.36 8.87
C ASN A 104 8.56 -6.93 8.97
N ALA A 105 8.36 -8.08 9.62
CA ALA A 105 7.05 -8.66 9.88
C ALA A 105 6.67 -8.48 11.36
N ILE A 106 5.82 -7.50 11.65
CA ILE A 106 5.36 -7.18 13.00
C ILE A 106 4.12 -8.01 13.34
N VAL A 107 4.28 -9.04 14.18
CA VAL A 107 3.17 -9.89 14.62
C VAL A 107 2.52 -9.29 15.86
N ARG A 108 1.21 -9.03 15.79
CA ARG A 108 0.42 -8.43 16.89
C ARG A 108 -0.18 -9.47 17.85
N LYS A 109 -0.48 -10.67 17.35
CA LYS A 109 -1.05 -11.80 18.12
C LYS A 109 -0.11 -13.00 18.00
N LEU A 110 0.44 -13.49 19.11
CA LEU A 110 1.39 -14.61 19.12
C LEU A 110 0.89 -15.87 18.38
N PRO A 111 -0.40 -16.27 18.50
CA PRO A 111 -0.91 -17.44 17.78
C PRO A 111 -0.87 -17.28 16.25
N SER A 112 -0.87 -16.05 15.71
CA SER A 112 -0.85 -15.80 14.26
C SER A 112 0.45 -16.26 13.59
N VAL A 113 1.55 -16.44 14.34
CA VAL A 113 2.81 -17.00 13.83
C VAL A 113 2.58 -18.40 13.26
N GLU A 114 1.77 -19.22 13.94
CA GLU A 114 1.45 -20.58 13.49
C GLU A 114 0.51 -20.56 12.30
N THR A 115 -0.56 -19.77 12.38
CA THR A 115 -1.59 -19.71 11.33
C THR A 115 -1.00 -19.22 10.01
N LEU A 116 -0.03 -18.30 10.05
CA LEU A 116 0.70 -17.86 8.86
C LEU A 116 1.41 -19.03 8.15
N GLY A 117 1.93 -20.01 8.89
CA GLY A 117 2.56 -21.21 8.34
C GLY A 117 1.58 -22.17 7.64
N CYS A 118 0.29 -22.08 7.95
CA CYS A 118 -0.78 -22.89 7.35
C CYS A 118 -1.55 -22.13 6.26
N THR A 119 -1.09 -20.95 5.85
CA THR A 119 -1.79 -20.12 4.84
C THR A 119 -1.82 -20.81 3.49
N THR A 120 -3.01 -21.02 2.92
CA THR A 120 -3.19 -21.63 1.59
C THR A 120 -3.55 -20.62 0.50
N VAL A 121 -4.09 -19.46 0.88
CA VAL A 121 -4.49 -18.39 -0.03
C VAL A 121 -4.01 -17.05 0.51
N ILE A 122 -3.38 -16.24 -0.34
CA ILE A 122 -2.94 -14.88 -0.01
C ILE A 122 -3.75 -13.89 -0.85
N CYS A 123 -4.65 -13.17 -0.21
CA CYS A 123 -5.35 -12.03 -0.81
C CYS A 123 -4.51 -10.77 -0.56
N SER A 124 -3.81 -10.30 -1.58
CA SER A 124 -2.99 -9.08 -1.48
C SER A 124 -3.67 -7.94 -2.22
N ASP A 125 -3.70 -6.75 -1.60
CA ASP A 125 -4.02 -5.54 -2.32
C ASP A 125 -2.90 -5.23 -3.34
N LYS A 126 -3.23 -4.53 -4.42
CA LYS A 126 -2.26 -4.16 -5.45
C LYS A 126 -1.48 -2.91 -5.04
N THR A 127 -2.19 -1.82 -4.77
CA THR A 127 -1.59 -0.49 -4.65
C THR A 127 -0.95 -0.32 -3.28
N GLY A 128 0.37 -0.08 -3.25
CA GLY A 128 1.10 0.08 -1.99
C GLY A 128 1.50 -1.23 -1.31
N THR A 129 1.14 -2.39 -1.89
CA THR A 129 1.61 -3.72 -1.44
C THR A 129 2.36 -4.45 -2.55
N LEU A 130 1.71 -4.77 -3.67
CA LEU A 130 2.39 -5.37 -4.84
C LEU A 130 3.15 -4.32 -5.66
N THR A 131 2.67 -3.08 -5.65
CA THR A 131 3.33 -1.94 -6.31
C THR A 131 3.77 -0.90 -5.29
N THR A 132 4.79 -0.12 -5.63
CA THR A 132 5.37 0.92 -4.76
C THR A 132 4.46 2.13 -4.55
N ASN A 133 3.30 2.19 -5.21
CA ASN A 133 2.45 3.38 -5.29
C ASN A 133 3.18 4.65 -5.80
N GLU A 134 4.28 4.44 -6.55
CA GLU A 134 4.99 5.46 -7.30
C GLU A 134 4.59 5.34 -8.76
N MET A 135 3.76 6.27 -9.22
CA MET A 135 3.34 6.27 -10.61
C MET A 135 4.37 7.00 -11.46
N SER A 136 4.81 6.36 -12.54
CA SER A 136 5.74 6.92 -13.52
C SER A 136 5.20 6.72 -14.92
N CYS A 137 5.32 7.74 -15.77
CA CYS A 137 5.12 7.56 -17.21
C CYS A 137 6.25 6.70 -17.76
N VAL A 138 5.93 5.56 -18.35
CA VAL A 138 6.90 4.63 -18.95
C VAL A 138 7.08 4.86 -20.44
N THR A 139 6.01 5.25 -21.12
CA THR A 139 6.00 5.53 -22.55
C THR A 139 5.01 6.65 -22.87
N PHE A 140 5.30 7.44 -23.89
CA PHE A 140 4.32 8.35 -24.48
C PHE A 140 4.52 8.41 -26.00
N SER A 141 3.47 8.76 -26.72
CA SER A 141 3.48 8.78 -28.18
C SER A 141 2.71 9.98 -28.72
N HIS A 142 3.03 10.40 -29.93
CA HIS A 142 2.24 11.38 -30.69
C HIS A 142 2.17 10.99 -32.17
N ALA A 143 1.21 11.59 -32.88
CA ALA A 143 1.08 11.42 -34.31
C ALA A 143 2.34 11.93 -35.04
N GLY A 144 2.79 11.17 -36.03
CA GLY A 144 3.88 11.52 -36.93
C GLY A 144 3.40 12.35 -38.12
N ALA A 145 4.17 12.33 -39.21
CA ALA A 145 3.87 13.14 -40.40
C ALA A 145 2.72 12.56 -41.26
N SER A 146 2.46 11.26 -41.14
CA SER A 146 1.37 10.54 -41.82
C SER A 146 0.26 10.18 -40.83
N GLU A 147 -0.97 10.02 -41.32
CA GLU A 147 -2.13 9.61 -40.51
C GLU A 147 -1.95 8.26 -39.80
N THR A 148 -1.07 7.40 -40.31
CA THR A 148 -0.77 6.08 -39.74
C THR A 148 0.55 6.03 -38.97
N ASP A 149 1.26 7.15 -38.88
CA ASP A 149 2.57 7.19 -38.23
C ASP A 149 2.42 7.57 -36.75
N LEU A 150 3.00 6.77 -35.86
CA LEU A 150 2.96 6.97 -34.42
C LEU A 150 4.39 6.96 -33.88
N ILE A 151 4.87 8.11 -33.47
CA ILE A 151 6.19 8.27 -32.89
C ILE A 151 6.07 8.02 -31.38
N SER A 152 6.80 7.02 -30.89
CA SER A 152 6.73 6.58 -29.49
C SER A 152 8.09 6.70 -28.81
N TYR A 153 8.06 7.08 -27.53
CA TYR A 153 9.24 7.31 -26.72
C TYR A 153 9.17 6.49 -25.44
N ASP A 154 10.31 5.88 -25.06
CA ASP A 154 10.47 5.22 -23.77
C ASP A 154 11.07 6.20 -22.76
N VAL A 155 10.51 6.20 -21.55
CA VAL A 155 10.87 7.10 -20.46
C VAL A 155 11.52 6.30 -19.35
N GLU A 156 12.80 6.57 -19.08
CA GLU A 156 13.51 5.88 -18.00
C GLU A 156 13.12 6.42 -16.61
N GLY A 157 13.14 5.54 -15.61
CA GLY A 157 12.99 5.88 -14.20
C GLY A 157 11.56 5.66 -13.67
N HIS A 158 11.47 4.99 -12.53
CA HIS A 158 10.22 4.50 -11.92
C HIS A 158 9.80 5.23 -10.64
N THR A 159 10.43 6.36 -10.34
CA THR A 159 10.19 7.14 -9.12
C THR A 159 9.72 8.55 -9.49
N TYR A 160 9.38 9.36 -8.48
CA TYR A 160 9.06 10.78 -8.69
C TYR A 160 10.30 11.67 -8.92
N ALA A 161 11.49 11.09 -9.01
CA ALA A 161 12.69 11.87 -9.33
C ALA A 161 12.67 12.28 -10.81
N PRO A 162 12.93 13.57 -11.13
CA PRO A 162 13.12 14.06 -12.50
C PRO A 162 14.51 13.68 -13.03
N ILE A 163 14.83 12.39 -12.93
CA ILE A 163 16.09 11.77 -13.33
C ILE A 163 15.74 10.60 -14.26
N GLY A 164 16.42 10.52 -15.39
CA GLY A 164 16.16 9.54 -16.44
C GLY A 164 16.24 10.21 -17.79
N THR A 165 16.58 9.43 -18.81
CA THR A 165 16.60 9.91 -20.19
C THR A 165 15.37 9.43 -20.95
N ILE A 166 15.04 10.12 -22.03
CA ILE A 166 14.01 9.69 -22.97
C ILE A 166 14.73 9.32 -24.25
N SER A 167 14.60 8.07 -24.67
CA SER A 167 15.30 7.54 -25.85
C SER A 167 14.90 8.34 -27.09
N THR A 168 15.87 8.71 -27.94
CA THR A 168 15.65 9.39 -29.24
C THR A 168 14.98 10.77 -29.19
N LEU A 169 14.79 11.36 -28.00
CA LEU A 169 14.11 12.65 -27.87
C LEU A 169 15.03 13.83 -28.26
N SER A 170 14.57 14.67 -29.18
CA SER A 170 15.15 15.99 -29.46
C SER A 170 14.09 17.07 -29.17
N PRO A 171 13.95 17.53 -27.91
CA PRO A 171 12.83 18.37 -27.46
C PRO A 171 12.70 19.72 -28.19
N ALA A 172 13.83 20.25 -28.68
CA ALA A 172 13.89 21.65 -29.14
C ALA A 172 13.05 21.96 -30.38
N ASN A 173 12.71 20.96 -31.20
CA ASN A 173 12.06 21.22 -32.50
C ASN A 173 10.74 20.47 -32.71
N ASP A 174 10.34 19.58 -31.79
CA ASP A 174 9.08 18.86 -31.96
C ASP A 174 7.93 19.58 -31.26
N LYS A 175 7.07 20.23 -32.06
CA LYS A 175 5.88 20.92 -31.56
C LYS A 175 4.89 19.96 -30.88
N ALA A 176 4.84 18.70 -31.28
CA ALA A 176 3.96 17.71 -30.69
C ALA A 176 4.45 17.33 -29.28
N VAL A 177 5.75 17.06 -29.12
CA VAL A 177 6.36 16.82 -27.79
C VAL A 177 6.14 18.01 -26.86
N ASN A 178 6.34 19.23 -27.35
CA ASN A 178 6.09 20.45 -26.57
C ASN A 178 4.61 20.60 -26.18
N SER A 179 3.69 20.20 -27.06
CA SER A 179 2.25 20.19 -26.75
C SER A 179 1.91 19.16 -25.68
N VAL A 180 2.50 17.96 -25.73
CA VAL A 180 2.37 16.95 -24.67
C VAL A 180 2.88 17.49 -23.33
N ALA A 181 4.09 18.06 -23.31
CA ALA A 181 4.68 18.64 -22.11
C ALA A 181 3.82 19.76 -21.52
N ALA A 182 3.26 20.63 -22.37
CA ALA A 182 2.34 21.70 -21.96
C ALA A 182 1.04 21.14 -21.37
N VAL A 183 0.41 20.13 -21.99
CA VAL A 183 -0.79 19.46 -21.42
C VAL A 183 -0.47 18.85 -20.06
N CYS A 184 0.64 18.12 -19.95
CA CYS A 184 1.09 17.46 -18.71
C CYS A 184 1.36 18.46 -17.58
N ALA A 185 1.87 19.66 -17.89
CA ALA A 185 2.17 20.70 -16.92
C ALA A 185 0.94 21.57 -16.56
N LEU A 186 0.10 21.91 -17.54
CA LEU A 186 -0.97 22.88 -17.36
C LEU A 186 -2.27 22.21 -16.90
N CYS A 187 -2.65 21.10 -17.53
CA CYS A 187 -3.83 20.35 -17.13
C CYS A 187 -3.49 19.44 -15.93
N ASN A 188 -3.06 20.02 -14.81
CA ASN A 188 -2.48 19.31 -13.68
C ASN A 188 -2.54 20.15 -12.40
N GLU A 189 -2.98 19.56 -11.29
CA GLU A 189 -3.10 20.19 -9.97
C GLU A 189 -2.10 19.63 -8.94
N SER A 190 -1.31 18.63 -9.34
CA SER A 190 -0.28 18.02 -8.50
C SER A 190 1.08 18.68 -8.71
N THR A 191 1.96 18.53 -7.73
CA THR A 191 3.32 19.10 -7.71
C THR A 191 4.32 18.08 -7.18
N ILE A 192 5.61 18.32 -7.47
CA ILE A 192 6.72 17.53 -6.91
C ILE A 192 7.54 18.45 -6.01
N GLU A 193 7.86 17.96 -4.82
CA GLU A 193 8.71 18.63 -3.84
C GLU A 193 9.95 17.79 -3.54
N TYR A 194 11.00 18.43 -3.03
CA TYR A 194 12.20 17.74 -2.58
C TYR A 194 12.37 17.91 -1.07
N ASN A 195 12.00 16.86 -0.32
CA ASN A 195 11.96 16.87 1.14
C ASN A 195 12.82 15.73 1.68
N ASN A 196 13.67 16.01 2.69
CA ASN A 196 14.52 15.01 3.35
C ASN A 196 15.36 14.13 2.40
N GLY A 197 15.90 14.73 1.34
CA GLY A 197 16.73 14.02 0.35
C GLY A 197 15.94 13.15 -0.63
N LYS A 198 14.61 13.28 -0.70
CA LYS A 198 13.75 12.50 -1.59
C LYS A 198 12.77 13.40 -2.35
N TYR A 199 12.45 13.00 -3.57
CA TYR A 199 11.37 13.60 -4.34
C TYR A 199 10.04 13.02 -3.87
N VAL A 200 9.13 13.89 -3.43
CA VAL A 200 7.84 13.52 -2.87
C VAL A 200 6.76 14.20 -3.71
N ARG A 201 5.69 13.46 -4.02
CA ARG A 201 4.52 14.03 -4.69
C ARG A 201 3.61 14.77 -3.70
N VAL A 202 2.97 15.82 -4.17
CA VAL A 202 1.84 16.47 -3.51
C VAL A 202 0.69 16.46 -4.52
N GLY A 203 -0.44 15.87 -4.14
CA GLY A 203 -1.56 15.59 -5.06
C GLY A 203 -1.58 14.13 -5.55
N GLU A 204 -2.28 13.88 -6.65
CA GLU A 204 -2.58 12.53 -7.15
C GLU A 204 -1.36 11.84 -7.80
N PRO A 205 -1.15 10.52 -7.59
CA PRO A 205 -0.02 9.80 -8.20
C PRO A 205 0.07 9.95 -9.72
N THR A 206 -1.07 9.84 -10.40
CA THR A 206 -1.15 9.89 -11.87
C THR A 206 -0.76 11.25 -12.42
N GLU A 207 -1.16 12.33 -11.75
CA GLU A 207 -0.80 13.68 -12.12
C GLU A 207 0.66 14.02 -11.79
N ALA A 208 1.16 13.55 -10.64
CA ALA A 208 2.55 13.67 -10.25
C ALA A 208 3.48 13.00 -11.29
N ALA A 209 3.10 11.85 -11.83
CA ALA A 209 3.83 11.17 -12.90
C ALA A 209 3.97 12.06 -14.15
N LEU A 210 2.93 12.81 -14.52
CA LEU A 210 2.94 13.73 -15.66
C LEU A 210 3.82 14.96 -15.40
N ARG A 211 3.87 15.47 -14.15
CA ARG A 211 4.82 16.53 -13.76
C ARG A 211 6.26 16.09 -13.96
N VAL A 212 6.58 14.88 -13.52
CA VAL A 212 7.91 14.29 -13.69
C VAL A 212 8.23 14.07 -15.16
N LEU A 213 7.26 13.63 -15.97
CA LEU A 213 7.43 13.52 -17.42
C LEU A 213 7.82 14.86 -18.04
N THR A 214 7.13 15.96 -17.70
CA THR A 214 7.48 17.31 -18.18
C THR A 214 8.92 17.69 -17.81
N GLU A 215 9.37 17.38 -16.59
CA GLU A 215 10.77 17.63 -16.20
C GLU A 215 11.79 16.79 -16.97
N LYS A 216 11.44 15.56 -17.34
CA LYS A 216 12.29 14.67 -18.16
C LYS A 216 12.33 15.10 -19.63
N ILE A 217 11.22 15.62 -20.16
CA ILE A 217 11.18 16.23 -21.51
C ILE A 217 12.04 17.52 -21.54
N GLY A 218 11.97 18.32 -20.47
CA GLY A 218 12.67 19.58 -20.35
C GLY A 218 11.96 20.74 -21.06
N VAL A 219 12.63 21.88 -21.13
CA VAL A 219 12.13 23.09 -21.82
C VAL A 219 12.55 23.10 -23.30
N PRO A 220 11.84 23.82 -24.18
CA PRO A 220 12.22 23.92 -25.60
C PRO A 220 13.63 24.48 -25.83
N ASP A 221 14.10 25.36 -24.95
CA ASP A 221 15.45 25.94 -25.03
C ASP A 221 16.53 24.99 -24.50
N LYS A 222 17.26 24.35 -25.42
CA LYS A 222 18.37 23.43 -25.16
C LYS A 222 19.52 24.05 -24.37
N SER A 223 19.73 25.36 -24.43
CA SER A 223 20.85 26.01 -23.75
C SER A 223 20.81 25.82 -22.23
N THR A 224 19.60 25.66 -21.69
CA THR A 224 19.36 25.52 -20.25
C THR A 224 19.61 24.11 -19.73
N HIS A 225 19.54 23.07 -20.57
CA HIS A 225 19.50 21.67 -20.14
C HIS A 225 20.74 21.25 -19.33
N ALA A 226 21.94 21.60 -19.82
CA ALA A 226 23.18 21.30 -19.12
C ALA A 226 23.29 22.03 -17.77
N SER A 227 22.85 23.30 -17.72
CA SER A 227 22.85 24.09 -16.49
C SER A 227 21.87 23.56 -15.44
N VAL A 228 20.72 23.03 -15.88
CA VAL A 228 19.70 22.44 -15.00
C VAL A 228 20.20 21.11 -14.46
N ALA A 229 20.82 20.28 -15.30
CA ALA A 229 21.43 19.02 -14.86
C ALA A 229 22.52 19.24 -13.80
N ALA A 230 23.40 20.22 -14.00
CA ALA A 230 24.41 20.59 -13.02
C ALA A 230 23.80 21.12 -11.71
N ARG A 231 22.81 22.01 -11.79
CA ARG A 231 22.09 22.52 -10.61
C ARG A 231 21.35 21.42 -9.86
N ARG A 232 20.79 20.43 -10.57
CA ARG A 232 20.11 19.29 -9.95
C ARG A 232 21.04 18.42 -9.12
N GLN A 233 22.34 18.39 -9.43
CA GLN A 233 23.35 17.71 -8.61
C GLN A 233 23.78 18.55 -7.40
N ALA A 234 23.89 19.87 -7.55
CA ALA A 234 24.36 20.77 -6.50
C ALA A 234 23.26 21.14 -5.47
N ASP A 235 22.07 21.47 -5.96
CA ASP A 235 20.90 21.86 -5.16
C ASP A 235 19.61 21.35 -5.83
N PRO A 236 19.23 20.08 -5.59
CA PRO A 236 18.03 19.47 -6.15
C PRO A 236 16.75 20.26 -5.89
N ALA A 237 16.64 20.90 -4.72
CA ALA A 237 15.44 21.62 -4.29
C ALA A 237 15.14 22.85 -5.16
N SER A 238 16.19 23.51 -5.68
CA SER A 238 16.05 24.70 -6.51
C SER A 238 15.47 24.44 -7.92
N VAL A 239 15.55 23.20 -8.42
CA VAL A 239 15.23 22.85 -9.82
C VAL A 239 14.28 21.65 -9.93
N VAL A 240 13.49 21.38 -8.89
CA VAL A 240 12.52 20.27 -8.88
C VAL A 240 11.46 20.42 -9.97
N GLN A 241 10.99 21.66 -10.19
CA GLN A 241 9.88 21.97 -11.11
C GLN A 241 10.28 22.93 -12.23
N HIS A 242 11.54 22.89 -12.67
CA HIS A 242 12.05 23.88 -13.62
C HIS A 242 11.26 23.93 -14.94
N ALA A 243 11.03 22.77 -15.58
CA ALA A 243 10.30 22.71 -16.84
C ALA A 243 8.78 22.97 -16.64
N ASN A 244 8.23 22.54 -15.51
CA ASN A 244 6.84 22.82 -15.16
C ASN A 244 6.58 24.32 -14.97
N THR A 245 7.47 25.01 -14.25
CA THR A 245 7.39 26.47 -14.05
C THR A 245 7.46 27.21 -15.38
N TYR A 246 8.33 26.79 -16.31
CA TYR A 246 8.38 27.38 -17.66
C TYR A 246 7.00 27.38 -18.36
N TRP A 247 6.28 26.26 -18.34
CA TRP A 247 4.95 26.18 -18.96
C TRP A 247 3.90 27.02 -18.22
N LEU A 248 3.95 27.02 -16.88
CA LEU A 248 3.06 27.83 -16.04
C LEU A 248 3.29 29.34 -16.22
N ASP A 249 4.53 29.77 -16.47
CA ASP A 249 4.86 31.16 -16.76
C ASP A 249 4.47 31.56 -18.19
N THR A 250 4.47 30.59 -19.11
CA THR A 250 4.07 30.80 -20.52
C THR A 250 2.55 30.98 -20.66
N TYR A 251 1.77 30.27 -19.84
CA TYR A 251 0.31 30.25 -19.90
C TYR A 251 -0.33 30.53 -18.55
N LYS A 252 -1.19 31.55 -18.49
CA LYS A 252 -2.01 31.81 -17.31
C LYS A 252 -3.26 30.93 -17.33
N LYS A 253 -3.44 30.08 -16.32
CA LYS A 253 -4.68 29.35 -16.09
C LYS A 253 -5.82 30.33 -15.78
N LEU A 254 -6.92 30.23 -16.53
CA LEU A 254 -8.14 31.03 -16.34
C LEU A 254 -9.22 30.25 -15.60
N ALA A 255 -9.40 28.97 -15.94
CA ALA A 255 -10.39 28.10 -15.33
C ALA A 255 -9.99 26.63 -15.46
N THR A 256 -10.34 25.82 -14.47
CA THR A 256 -10.18 24.36 -14.49
C THR A 256 -11.56 23.71 -14.55
N LEU A 257 -11.78 22.85 -15.53
CA LEU A 257 -12.92 21.94 -15.58
C LEU A 257 -12.47 20.62 -14.92
N GLU A 258 -12.84 20.45 -13.66
CA GLU A 258 -12.42 19.35 -12.79
C GLU A 258 -12.82 17.99 -13.34
N PHE A 259 -12.02 16.95 -13.09
CA PHE A 259 -12.34 15.60 -13.53
C PHE A 259 -13.73 15.15 -13.07
N SER A 260 -14.51 14.54 -13.96
CA SER A 260 -15.77 13.91 -13.61
C SER A 260 -15.88 12.50 -14.21
N ARG A 261 -16.53 11.58 -13.49
CA ARG A 261 -16.60 10.15 -13.84
C ARG A 261 -17.42 9.87 -15.10
N ASP A 262 -18.41 10.71 -15.38
CA ASP A 262 -19.27 10.66 -16.57
C ASP A 262 -18.47 10.91 -17.85
N ARG A 263 -17.65 11.97 -17.88
CA ARG A 263 -16.88 12.34 -19.08
C ARG A 263 -15.46 11.78 -19.11
N LYS A 264 -14.98 11.27 -17.96
CA LYS A 264 -13.64 10.72 -17.72
C LYS A 264 -12.49 11.60 -18.22
N SER A 265 -12.62 12.91 -18.12
CA SER A 265 -11.59 13.86 -18.56
C SER A 265 -11.53 15.09 -17.65
N MET A 266 -10.40 15.77 -17.68
CA MET A 266 -10.12 17.06 -17.04
C MET A 266 -9.63 18.02 -18.13
N SER A 267 -9.91 19.31 -17.99
CA SER A 267 -9.35 20.33 -18.87
C SER A 267 -9.07 21.64 -18.18
N VAL A 268 -8.12 22.41 -18.70
CA VAL A 268 -7.76 23.73 -18.17
C VAL A 268 -7.76 24.73 -19.32
N LEU A 269 -8.52 25.82 -19.14
CA LEU A 269 -8.55 26.96 -20.05
C LEU A 269 -7.41 27.90 -19.69
N CYS A 270 -6.56 28.21 -20.66
CA CYS A 270 -5.39 29.05 -20.49
C CYS A 270 -5.38 30.22 -21.48
N ALA A 271 -4.82 31.35 -21.06
CA ALA A 271 -4.43 32.45 -21.94
C ALA A 271 -2.91 32.56 -21.99
N GLN A 272 -2.34 32.93 -23.14
CA GLN A 272 -0.90 33.14 -23.25
C GLN A 272 -0.49 34.39 -22.45
N ALA A 273 0.57 34.29 -21.64
CA ALA A 273 0.96 35.36 -20.72
C ALA A 273 1.29 36.70 -21.43
N THR A 274 1.79 36.64 -22.67
CA THR A 274 2.11 37.81 -23.51
C THR A 274 0.88 38.58 -23.99
N ASP A 275 -0.30 37.94 -24.01
CA ASP A 275 -1.53 38.53 -24.52
C ASP A 275 -2.29 39.34 -23.47
N ILE A 276 -2.03 39.10 -22.18
CA ILE A 276 -2.73 39.75 -21.06
C ILE A 276 -2.19 41.18 -20.81
N SER A 277 -0.94 41.46 -21.18
CA SER A 277 -0.28 42.75 -20.98
C SER A 277 -0.56 43.77 -22.09
N ARG A 278 -1.21 43.37 -23.19
CA ARG A 278 -1.59 44.27 -24.28
C ARG A 278 -2.98 44.86 -24.02
N ARG A 279 -3.08 46.18 -23.88
CA ARG A 279 -4.37 46.90 -23.99
C ARG A 279 -4.97 46.58 -25.36
N ALA A 280 -6.20 46.04 -25.37
CA ALA A 280 -6.93 45.76 -26.59
C ALA A 280 -7.09 47.04 -27.42
N THR A 281 -6.33 47.16 -28.50
CA THR A 281 -6.55 48.16 -29.55
C THR A 281 -7.29 47.49 -30.72
N ARG A 282 -7.93 48.30 -31.57
CA ARG A 282 -8.70 47.85 -32.75
C ARG A 282 -7.89 46.99 -33.74
N SER A 283 -6.57 46.93 -33.60
CA SER A 283 -5.63 46.20 -34.46
C SER A 283 -4.93 45.02 -33.74
N THR A 284 -5.37 44.65 -32.53
CA THR A 284 -4.79 43.51 -31.80
C THR A 284 -5.34 42.22 -32.42
N PRO A 285 -4.50 41.28 -32.90
CA PRO A 285 -4.98 39.96 -33.28
C PRO A 285 -5.71 39.33 -32.09
N ALA A 286 -6.82 38.63 -32.35
CA ALA A 286 -7.61 38.02 -31.29
C ALA A 286 -6.74 37.14 -30.40
N THR A 287 -6.68 37.45 -29.12
CA THR A 287 -6.00 36.64 -28.09
C THR A 287 -6.63 35.26 -28.08
N GLN A 288 -5.92 34.23 -28.58
CA GLN A 288 -6.46 32.88 -28.64
C GLN A 288 -6.24 32.19 -27.30
N ASN A 289 -7.33 32.00 -26.56
CA ASN A 289 -7.32 31.12 -25.41
C ASN A 289 -7.19 29.66 -25.88
N VAL A 290 -6.45 28.86 -25.14
CA VAL A 290 -6.20 27.44 -25.44
C VAL A 290 -6.80 26.58 -24.33
N LEU A 291 -7.48 25.51 -24.71
CA LEU A 291 -8.02 24.51 -23.77
C LEU A 291 -7.13 23.27 -23.81
N PHE A 292 -6.40 23.00 -22.72
CA PHE A 292 -5.61 21.77 -22.58
C PHE A 292 -6.46 20.69 -21.93
N VAL A 293 -6.49 19.48 -22.51
CA VAL A 293 -7.38 18.39 -22.10
C VAL A 293 -6.59 17.11 -21.85
N LYS A 294 -6.91 16.38 -20.77
CA LYS A 294 -6.42 15.01 -20.52
C LYS A 294 -7.56 14.12 -20.02
N GLY A 295 -7.47 12.81 -20.23
CA GLY A 295 -8.57 11.91 -19.87
C GLY A 295 -8.44 10.53 -20.48
N ALA A 296 -9.51 9.75 -20.35
CA ALA A 296 -9.60 8.42 -20.91
C ALA A 296 -9.57 8.46 -22.46
N PRO A 297 -8.67 7.71 -23.12
CA PRO A 297 -8.49 7.77 -24.57
C PRO A 297 -9.79 7.55 -25.36
N GLU A 298 -10.60 6.59 -24.95
CA GLU A 298 -11.85 6.23 -25.63
C GLU A 298 -12.86 7.38 -25.69
N GLY A 299 -12.84 8.27 -24.70
CA GLY A 299 -13.76 9.41 -24.64
C GLY A 299 -13.20 10.69 -25.26
N LEU A 300 -11.87 10.81 -25.34
CA LEU A 300 -11.21 11.98 -25.93
C LEU A 300 -11.09 11.88 -27.44
N LEU A 301 -10.75 10.71 -27.99
CA LEU A 301 -10.55 10.53 -29.43
C LEU A 301 -11.83 10.72 -30.26
N THR A 302 -13.00 10.69 -29.62
CA THR A 302 -14.30 10.86 -30.27
C THR A 302 -14.77 12.33 -30.36
N ARG A 303 -14.09 13.26 -29.68
CA ARG A 303 -14.48 14.68 -29.57
C ARG A 303 -13.60 15.55 -30.44
#